data_AF-A0A6L5FPK7-F1
#
_entry.id   AF-A0A6L5FPK7-F1
#
_cell.length_a   1.000
_cell.length_b   1.000
_cell.length_c   1.000
_cell.angle_alpha   90.00
_cell.angle_beta   90.00
_cell.angle_gamma   90.00
#
_symmetry.space_group_name_H-M   'P 1'
#
loop_
_entity.id
_entity.type
_entity.pdbx_description
1 polymer ?
#
loop_
_entity_poly.entity_id
_entity_poly.type
_entity_poly.pdbx_seq_one_letter_code
_entity_poly.pdbx_strand_id
1 'polypeptide(L)'
;MTISGFAAQIKKLAPRARQDLVDAIVRGWPEAERGARLNTPLRVMHFLSQIMVETGGLSVLSESGAYSYQSIVKIFGVGKHSAKVTSAEAKRIAALPVAARGPVLFNRVYGIGNPSKAAEFNNRGPNDGWLYRGGGMLQNTGKSNYTRLEEKTGLPLVAHPELLHQPDSAFKAAWLFWSNDDRANNAADADDEVACRKVINGGTNGLAEYRVYLKKARTIFAGFTPSGELAPEPYTEAAPQADGVAYRPGAVYLEVKSVQLALLEMGYSSVGEPDGKWGGMTKGGIAAFKNDRKLDGPPVVDDALKAALQAATDEGWTRPIAPERRDATPEELAPKLPEVAASKKAERVGFWASVGGAFATACSALVSSLGDAVEWLSPLKTFAGDVPWFVWIGGALIGSGVIYYVSRKSGEAKNAAVTAYQEGART
;
A
#
# COMPACT_ATOMS: atom_id res chain seq x y z
N MET A 1 6.62 33.75 4.16
CA MET A 1 6.31 33.70 5.63
C MET A 1 7.60 33.51 6.42
N THR A 2 7.81 34.17 7.56
CA THR A 2 9.01 33.92 8.39
C THR A 2 8.84 32.66 9.24
N ILE A 3 9.93 31.94 9.49
CA ILE A 3 9.98 30.73 10.35
C ILE A 3 9.35 30.98 11.72
N SER A 4 9.66 32.14 12.33
CA SER A 4 9.10 32.55 13.62
C SER A 4 7.59 32.82 13.57
N GLY A 5 7.07 33.31 12.44
CA GLY A 5 5.64 33.54 12.24
C GLY A 5 4.84 32.24 12.18
N PHE A 6 5.36 31.24 11.48
CA PHE A 6 4.66 29.95 11.31
C PHE A 6 4.57 29.16 12.63
N ALA A 7 5.65 29.11 13.39
CA ALA A 7 5.65 28.50 14.73
C ALA A 7 4.59 29.14 15.65
N ALA A 8 4.49 30.47 15.63
CA ALA A 8 3.49 31.20 16.41
C ALA A 8 2.05 30.89 15.97
N GLN A 9 1.80 30.71 14.67
CA GLN A 9 0.50 30.29 14.15
C GLN A 9 0.14 28.87 14.61
N ILE A 10 1.08 27.93 14.59
CA ILE A 10 0.85 26.57 15.11
C ILE A 10 0.51 26.61 16.61
N LYS A 11 1.22 27.43 17.40
CA LYS A 11 0.91 27.60 18.84
C LYS A 11 -0.44 28.26 19.08
N LYS A 12 -0.91 29.16 18.20
CA LYS A 12 -2.29 29.68 18.27
C LYS A 12 -3.32 28.59 18.01
N LEU A 13 -3.04 27.67 17.08
CA LEU A 13 -3.92 26.54 16.77
C LEU A 13 -3.94 25.52 17.92
N ALA A 14 -2.78 25.24 18.51
CA ALA A 14 -2.59 24.31 19.62
C ALA A 14 -1.73 24.91 20.75
N PRO A 15 -2.33 25.62 21.73
CA PRO A 15 -1.58 26.34 22.77
C PRO A 15 -0.75 25.45 23.69
N ARG A 16 -1.14 24.18 23.85
CA ARG A 16 -0.42 23.19 24.68
C ARG A 16 0.50 22.28 23.87
N ALA A 17 0.73 22.60 22.60
CA ALA A 17 1.62 21.81 21.74
C ALA A 17 3.02 21.72 22.37
N ARG A 18 3.59 20.52 22.40
CA ARG A 18 4.99 20.33 22.77
C ARG A 18 5.89 21.07 21.78
N GLN A 19 6.94 21.71 22.30
CA GLN A 19 7.79 22.56 21.48
C GLN A 19 8.55 21.76 20.41
N ASP A 20 9.04 20.58 20.74
CA ASP A 20 9.76 19.70 19.82
C ASP A 20 8.93 19.30 18.58
N LEU A 21 7.62 19.09 18.75
CA LEU A 21 6.72 18.79 17.63
C LEU A 21 6.44 20.02 16.76
N VAL A 22 6.31 21.20 17.37
CA VAL A 22 6.18 22.46 16.61
C VAL A 22 7.45 22.72 15.82
N ASP A 23 8.61 22.55 16.44
CA ASP A 23 9.90 22.77 15.78
C ASP A 23 10.11 21.79 14.62
N ALA A 24 9.70 20.52 14.77
CA ALA A 24 9.77 19.53 13.70
C ALA A 24 8.88 19.89 12.50
N ILE A 25 7.65 20.36 12.75
CA ILE A 25 6.76 20.85 11.69
C ILE A 25 7.41 22.02 10.96
N VAL A 26 7.93 22.99 11.72
CA VAL A 26 8.55 24.20 11.15
C VAL A 26 9.79 23.86 10.33
N ARG A 27 10.68 23.00 10.85
CA ARG A 27 11.88 22.53 10.13
C ARG A 27 11.53 21.77 8.86
N GLY A 28 10.56 20.86 8.92
CA GLY A 28 10.15 20.05 7.79
C GLY A 28 9.21 20.75 6.80
N TRP A 29 8.70 21.95 7.14
CA TRP A 29 7.67 22.61 6.35
C TRP A 29 8.09 22.88 4.88
N PRO A 30 9.31 23.35 4.58
CA PRO A 30 9.72 23.57 3.19
C PRO A 30 9.67 22.29 2.34
N GLU A 31 10.00 21.13 2.93
CA GLU A 31 9.87 19.83 2.27
C GLU A 31 8.41 19.46 2.05
N ALA A 32 7.55 19.67 3.05
CA ALA A 32 6.12 19.37 2.97
C ALA A 32 5.40 20.28 1.94
N GLU A 33 5.78 21.56 1.87
CA GLU A 33 5.26 22.52 0.89
C GLU A 33 5.59 22.08 -0.55
N ARG A 34 6.83 21.62 -0.80
CA ARG A 34 7.26 21.14 -2.12
C ARG A 34 6.71 19.75 -2.45
N GLY A 35 6.92 18.79 -1.55
CA GLY A 35 6.63 17.36 -1.77
C GLY A 35 5.15 17.03 -1.70
N ALA A 36 4.40 17.62 -0.76
CA ALA A 36 2.97 17.40 -0.61
C ALA A 36 2.10 18.50 -1.22
N ARG A 37 2.72 19.55 -1.79
CA ARG A 37 2.03 20.73 -2.35
C ARG A 37 1.11 21.38 -1.31
N LEU A 38 1.57 21.46 -0.07
CA LEU A 38 0.91 22.18 1.04
C LEU A 38 1.13 23.69 0.91
N ASN A 39 0.78 24.23 -0.25
CA ASN A 39 1.06 25.60 -0.69
C ASN A 39 -0.21 26.41 -0.96
N THR A 40 -1.39 25.91 -0.57
CA THR A 40 -2.65 26.65 -0.57
C THR A 40 -3.19 26.76 0.86
N PRO A 41 -3.89 27.85 1.21
CA PRO A 41 -4.47 28.00 2.55
C PRO A 41 -5.34 26.79 2.96
N LEU A 42 -6.18 26.28 2.06
CA LEU A 42 -7.05 25.14 2.34
C LEU A 42 -6.26 23.86 2.65
N ARG A 43 -5.26 23.51 1.83
CA ARG A 43 -4.43 22.32 2.07
C ARG A 43 -3.70 22.39 3.41
N VAL A 44 -3.13 23.55 3.73
CA VAL A 44 -2.46 23.79 5.03
C VAL A 44 -3.42 23.64 6.20
N MET A 45 -4.60 24.25 6.11
CA MET A 45 -5.62 24.18 7.16
C MET A 45 -6.10 22.75 7.39
N HIS A 46 -6.41 22.02 6.31
CA HIS A 46 -6.88 20.64 6.40
C HIS A 46 -5.78 19.73 6.95
N PHE A 47 -4.57 19.77 6.40
CA PHE A 47 -3.45 18.95 6.84
C PHE A 47 -3.11 19.15 8.32
N LEU A 48 -2.91 20.41 8.75
CA LEU A 48 -2.61 20.70 10.16
C LEU A 48 -3.75 20.28 11.08
N SER A 49 -5.01 20.48 10.68
CA SER A 49 -6.17 20.08 11.50
C SER A 49 -6.25 18.57 11.69
N GLN A 50 -5.87 17.77 10.69
CA GLN A 50 -5.77 16.31 10.84
C GLN A 50 -4.70 15.94 11.87
N ILE A 51 -3.49 16.52 11.73
CA ILE A 51 -2.40 16.31 12.70
C ILE A 51 -2.85 16.68 14.12
N MET A 52 -3.56 17.80 14.29
CA MET A 52 -4.04 18.21 15.61
C MET A 52 -5.01 17.21 16.23
N VAL A 53 -5.88 16.58 15.45
CA VAL A 53 -6.78 15.55 15.99
C VAL A 53 -5.99 14.32 16.42
N GLU A 54 -5.13 13.80 15.55
CA GLU A 54 -4.39 12.55 15.81
C GLU A 54 -3.41 12.69 16.98
N THR A 55 -2.85 13.87 17.21
CA THR A 55 -1.86 14.11 18.26
C THR A 55 -2.43 14.75 19.53
N GLY A 56 -3.74 14.95 19.60
CA GLY A 56 -4.38 15.69 20.69
C GLY A 56 -3.85 17.13 20.82
N GLY A 57 -3.69 17.82 19.70
CA GLY A 57 -3.15 19.17 19.60
C GLY A 57 -1.65 19.22 19.81
N LEU A 58 -0.91 18.29 19.19
CA LEU A 58 0.55 18.13 19.33
C LEU A 58 1.00 17.95 20.79
N SER A 59 0.17 17.31 21.62
CA SER A 59 0.54 17.00 23.00
C SER A 59 1.13 15.59 23.13
N VAL A 60 0.79 14.69 22.21
CA VAL A 60 1.23 13.30 22.21
C VAL A 60 1.72 12.93 20.81
N LEU A 61 2.93 12.39 20.73
CA LEU A 61 3.46 11.79 19.49
C LEU A 61 3.35 10.27 19.52
N SER A 62 3.60 9.67 20.67
CA SER A 62 3.57 8.23 20.86
C SER A 62 3.07 7.86 22.23
N GLU A 63 2.52 6.66 22.32
CA GLU A 63 2.11 6.10 23.60
C GLU A 63 3.33 5.92 24.51
N SER A 64 3.32 6.56 25.68
CA SER A 64 4.46 6.53 26.60
C SER A 64 4.62 5.17 27.28
N GLY A 65 3.52 4.44 27.50
CA GLY A 65 3.52 3.21 28.30
C GLY A 65 3.70 3.44 29.80
N ALA A 66 3.85 4.69 30.26
CA ALA A 66 4.09 5.07 31.65
C ALA A 66 2.79 5.13 32.49
N TYR A 67 1.94 4.12 32.38
CA TYR A 67 0.62 4.12 33.03
C TYR A 67 0.71 3.84 34.53
N SER A 68 -0.20 4.46 35.29
CA SER A 68 -0.47 4.09 36.68
C SER A 68 -1.30 2.82 36.74
N TYR A 69 -1.33 2.15 37.89
CA TYR A 69 -2.21 1.00 38.14
C TYR A 69 -3.68 1.31 37.75
N GLN A 70 -4.21 2.44 38.20
CA GLN A 70 -5.60 2.83 37.94
C GLN A 70 -5.85 3.03 36.44
N SER A 71 -4.91 3.65 35.73
CA SER A 71 -5.02 3.85 34.29
C SER A 71 -4.95 2.53 33.51
N ILE A 72 -4.08 1.59 33.91
CA ILE A 72 -4.00 0.27 33.27
C ILE A 72 -5.33 -0.47 33.42
N VAL A 73 -5.90 -0.52 34.63
CA VAL A 73 -7.19 -1.20 34.86
C VAL A 73 -8.32 -0.53 34.08
N LYS A 74 -8.35 0.81 34.03
CA LYS A 74 -9.38 1.56 33.33
C LYS A 74 -9.36 1.33 31.82
N ILE A 75 -8.18 1.28 31.22
CA ILE A 75 -8.01 1.25 29.76
C ILE A 75 -7.88 -0.19 29.24
N PHE A 76 -7.03 -1.00 29.88
CA PHE A 76 -6.65 -2.33 29.39
C PHE A 76 -7.25 -3.48 30.21
N GLY A 77 -8.04 -3.17 31.25
CA GLY A 77 -8.55 -4.12 32.21
C GLY A 77 -9.55 -5.14 31.66
N VAL A 78 -9.87 -6.13 32.48
CA VAL A 78 -10.93 -7.12 32.21
C VAL A 78 -12.25 -6.41 31.90
N GLY A 79 -12.88 -6.75 30.77
CA GLY A 79 -14.12 -6.13 30.29
C GLY A 79 -13.95 -4.74 29.66
N LYS A 80 -12.71 -4.22 29.55
CA LYS A 80 -12.41 -2.92 28.93
C LYS A 80 -11.61 -3.06 27.63
N HIS A 81 -10.72 -4.03 27.55
CA HIS A 81 -9.90 -4.30 26.35
C HIS A 81 -9.72 -5.80 26.13
N SER A 82 -9.40 -6.20 24.90
CA SER A 82 -9.15 -7.62 24.54
C SER A 82 -7.99 -8.24 25.32
N ALA A 83 -7.03 -7.43 25.75
CA ALA A 83 -5.91 -7.85 26.58
C ALA A 83 -6.35 -8.37 27.97
N LYS A 84 -7.50 -7.91 28.47
CA LYS A 84 -8.09 -8.31 29.76
C LYS A 84 -7.06 -8.30 30.90
N VAL A 85 -6.28 -7.23 31.02
CA VAL A 85 -5.23 -7.11 32.05
C VAL A 85 -5.89 -7.16 33.42
N THR A 86 -5.50 -8.14 34.24
CA THR A 86 -6.03 -8.30 35.59
C THR A 86 -5.50 -7.22 36.52
N SER A 87 -6.22 -6.93 37.61
CA SER A 87 -5.74 -5.99 38.63
C SER A 87 -4.39 -6.41 39.23
N ALA A 88 -4.13 -7.72 39.35
CA ALA A 88 -2.85 -8.25 39.83
C ALA A 88 -1.71 -7.99 38.83
N GLU A 89 -1.93 -8.22 37.53
CA GLU A 89 -0.96 -7.85 36.47
C GLU A 89 -0.73 -6.33 36.45
N ALA A 90 -1.79 -5.52 36.51
CA ALA A 90 -1.69 -4.07 36.50
C ALA A 90 -0.87 -3.54 37.69
N LYS A 91 -1.04 -4.09 38.90
CA LYS A 91 -0.24 -3.74 40.07
C LYS A 91 1.24 -4.07 39.85
N ARG A 92 1.54 -5.27 39.34
CA ARG A 92 2.92 -5.69 39.04
C ARG A 92 3.59 -4.78 38.01
N ILE A 93 2.89 -4.46 36.92
CA ILE A 93 3.41 -3.57 35.89
C ILE A 93 3.64 -2.16 36.45
N ALA A 94 2.68 -1.61 37.21
CA ALA A 94 2.81 -0.28 37.79
C ALA A 94 3.90 -0.17 38.87
N ALA A 95 4.30 -1.28 39.49
CA ALA A 95 5.41 -1.32 40.44
C ALA A 95 6.80 -1.27 39.77
N LEU A 96 6.89 -1.53 38.45
CA LEU A 96 8.15 -1.43 37.72
C LEU A 96 8.65 0.02 37.66
N PRO A 97 9.97 0.24 37.48
CA PRO A 97 10.51 1.54 37.10
C PRO A 97 9.79 2.08 35.87
N VAL A 98 9.52 3.39 35.83
CA VAL A 98 8.71 4.02 34.78
C VAL A 98 9.16 3.63 33.36
N ALA A 99 10.48 3.63 33.13
CA ALA A 99 11.09 3.26 31.85
C ALA A 99 10.81 1.79 31.42
N ALA A 100 10.57 0.89 32.37
CA ALA A 100 10.31 -0.52 32.10
C ALA A 100 8.81 -0.85 31.95
N ARG A 101 7.90 0.05 32.36
CA ARG A 101 6.45 -0.20 32.32
C ARG A 101 5.93 -0.39 30.91
N GLY A 102 6.34 0.50 30.01
CA GLY A 102 5.85 0.54 28.63
C GLY A 102 6.11 -0.75 27.87
N PRO A 103 7.37 -1.25 27.80
CA PRO A 103 7.67 -2.50 27.13
C PRO A 103 6.84 -3.68 27.65
N VAL A 104 6.76 -3.85 28.98
CA VAL A 104 6.00 -4.95 29.58
C VAL A 104 4.51 -4.82 29.27
N LEU A 105 3.94 -3.62 29.41
CA LEU A 105 2.52 -3.39 29.16
C LEU A 105 2.16 -3.60 27.70
N PHE A 106 2.87 -3.00 26.75
CA PHE A 106 2.49 -3.08 25.34
C PHE A 106 2.80 -4.43 24.71
N ASN A 107 3.82 -5.17 25.16
CA ASN A 107 3.97 -6.57 24.75
C ASN A 107 2.85 -7.46 25.30
N ARG A 108 2.29 -7.12 26.47
CA ARG A 108 1.12 -7.79 27.02
C ARG A 108 -0.18 -7.42 26.28
N VAL A 109 -0.31 -6.18 25.81
CA VAL A 109 -1.55 -5.65 25.21
C VAL A 109 -1.62 -5.83 23.68
N TYR A 110 -0.51 -5.55 22.97
CA TYR A 110 -0.41 -5.56 21.51
C TYR A 110 0.54 -6.64 20.97
N GLY A 111 1.40 -7.20 21.82
CA GLY A 111 2.33 -8.27 21.46
C GLY A 111 1.80 -9.66 21.78
N ILE A 112 2.72 -10.63 21.85
CA ILE A 112 2.44 -12.06 22.09
C ILE A 112 1.61 -12.35 23.35
N GLY A 113 1.59 -11.43 24.33
CA GLY A 113 0.74 -11.56 25.52
C GLY A 113 -0.76 -11.37 25.25
N ASN A 114 -1.14 -10.98 24.04
CA ASN A 114 -2.52 -10.94 23.55
C ASN A 114 -2.59 -11.54 22.14
N PRO A 115 -2.79 -12.87 22.01
CA PRO A 115 -2.70 -13.56 20.73
C PRO A 115 -3.61 -13.00 19.63
N SER A 116 -4.82 -12.53 20.01
CA SER A 116 -5.75 -11.90 19.07
C SER A 116 -5.20 -10.60 18.50
N LYS A 117 -4.68 -9.70 19.35
CA LYS A 117 -4.08 -8.44 18.87
C LYS A 117 -2.74 -8.66 18.19
N ALA A 118 -1.94 -9.60 18.67
CA ALA A 118 -0.70 -10.00 18.00
C ALA A 118 -0.99 -10.43 16.56
N ALA A 119 -2.01 -11.29 16.35
CA ALA A 119 -2.44 -11.74 15.04
C ALA A 119 -2.87 -10.58 14.13
N GLU A 120 -3.78 -9.72 14.61
CA GLU A 120 -4.29 -8.53 13.91
C GLU A 120 -3.16 -7.58 13.45
N PHE A 121 -2.21 -7.33 14.33
CA PHE A 121 -1.10 -6.40 14.06
C PHE A 121 0.11 -7.05 13.39
N ASN A 122 0.08 -8.35 13.14
CA ASN A 122 1.25 -9.11 12.71
C ASN A 122 2.48 -8.93 13.63
N ASN A 123 2.24 -8.70 14.92
CA ASN A 123 3.30 -8.64 15.93
C ASN A 123 3.68 -10.08 16.28
N ARG A 124 4.90 -10.50 15.95
CA ARG A 124 5.39 -11.89 16.13
C ARG A 124 6.66 -11.96 16.97
N GLY A 125 7.43 -10.87 16.99
CA GLY A 125 8.60 -10.73 17.84
C GLY A 125 8.23 -10.51 19.32
N PRO A 126 9.16 -10.82 20.24
CA PRO A 126 8.92 -10.72 21.68
C PRO A 126 8.69 -9.29 22.16
N ASN A 127 9.15 -8.28 21.40
CA ASN A 127 9.02 -6.86 21.75
C ASN A 127 8.18 -6.05 20.75
N ASP A 128 7.51 -6.70 19.80
CA ASP A 128 6.79 -6.02 18.72
C ASP A 128 5.65 -5.14 19.24
N GLY A 129 5.03 -5.52 20.36
CA GLY A 129 3.98 -4.70 20.98
C GLY A 129 4.47 -3.32 21.40
N TRP A 130 5.70 -3.23 21.92
CA TRP A 130 6.35 -1.96 22.30
C TRP A 130 6.92 -1.21 21.11
N LEU A 131 7.62 -1.91 20.22
CA LEU A 131 8.29 -1.31 19.06
C LEU A 131 7.27 -0.63 18.13
N TYR A 132 6.18 -1.33 17.83
CA TYR A 132 5.10 -0.86 16.96
C TYR A 132 3.90 -0.31 17.74
N ARG A 133 4.11 0.26 18.94
CA ARG A 133 3.03 0.94 19.68
C ARG A 133 2.49 2.17 18.94
N GLY A 134 1.38 2.73 19.39
CA GLY A 134 0.77 3.93 18.80
C GLY A 134 1.78 5.07 18.71
N GLY A 135 2.00 5.59 17.50
CA GLY A 135 3.03 6.57 17.22
C GLY A 135 2.80 7.36 15.93
N GLY A 136 3.51 8.48 15.82
CA GLY A 136 3.49 9.37 14.67
C GLY A 136 2.37 10.41 14.70
N MET A 137 2.48 11.41 13.81
CA MET A 137 1.50 12.50 13.71
C MET A 137 0.18 12.08 13.04
N LEU A 138 0.11 10.85 12.51
CA LEU A 138 -1.11 10.21 11.98
C LEU A 138 -1.54 8.97 12.79
N GLN A 139 -0.95 8.76 13.98
CA GLN A 139 -1.25 7.66 14.92
C GLN A 139 -1.43 6.26 14.29
N ASN A 140 -0.31 5.57 14.06
CA ASN A 140 -0.30 4.18 13.61
C ASN A 140 0.10 3.23 14.75
N THR A 141 -0.56 2.08 14.83
CA THR A 141 -0.30 1.04 15.86
C THR A 141 -0.23 -0.35 15.23
N GLY A 142 0.80 -1.12 15.55
CA GLY A 142 0.99 -2.49 15.10
C GLY A 142 1.84 -2.62 13.84
N LYS A 143 2.63 -3.70 13.76
CA LYS A 143 3.58 -3.92 12.66
C LYS A 143 2.92 -3.88 11.28
N SER A 144 1.73 -4.45 11.13
CA SER A 144 0.97 -4.42 9.87
C SER A 144 0.59 -3.00 9.42
N ASN A 145 0.29 -2.09 10.35
CA ASN A 145 0.07 -0.68 10.03
C ASN A 145 1.37 0.03 9.66
N TYR A 146 2.47 -0.25 10.37
CA TYR A 146 3.79 0.29 10.02
C TYR A 146 4.25 -0.18 8.64
N THR A 147 4.01 -1.44 8.27
CA THR A 147 4.26 -1.96 6.92
C THR A 147 3.46 -1.20 5.87
N ARG A 148 2.15 -1.01 6.07
CA ARG A 148 1.32 -0.22 5.15
C ARG A 148 1.77 1.23 5.04
N LEU A 149 2.25 1.82 6.13
CA LEU A 149 2.76 3.19 6.12
C LEU A 149 4.13 3.27 5.42
N GLU A 150 5.01 2.29 5.63
CA GLU A 150 6.27 2.15 4.88
C GLU A 150 6.00 2.03 3.38
N GLU A 151 5.02 1.23 2.96
CA GLU A 151 4.62 1.12 1.54
C GLU A 151 4.18 2.46 0.96
N LYS A 152 3.43 3.26 1.71
CA LYS A 152 2.92 4.56 1.26
C LYS A 152 3.96 5.70 1.32
N THR A 153 4.93 5.60 2.21
CA THR A 153 5.87 6.71 2.49
C THR A 153 7.28 6.42 2.01
N GLY A 154 7.64 5.16 1.76
CA GLY A 154 9.01 4.73 1.49
C GLY A 154 9.94 4.77 2.70
N LEU A 155 9.49 5.21 3.88
CA LEU A 155 10.29 5.22 5.10
C LEU A 155 10.44 3.78 5.64
N PRO A 156 11.61 3.36 6.14
CA PRO A 156 11.86 1.98 6.56
C PRO A 156 11.28 1.67 7.95
N LEU A 157 9.97 1.87 8.13
CA LEU A 157 9.29 1.83 9.43
C LEU A 157 9.15 0.42 10.02
N VAL A 158 9.31 -0.63 9.21
CA VAL A 158 9.33 -2.01 9.72
C VAL A 158 10.67 -2.34 10.36
N ALA A 159 11.77 -1.95 9.70
CA ALA A 159 13.13 -2.15 10.21
C ALA A 159 13.49 -1.13 11.31
N HIS A 160 12.94 0.09 11.20
CA HIS A 160 13.22 1.24 12.07
C HIS A 160 11.91 1.88 12.61
N PRO A 161 11.11 1.16 13.43
CA PRO A 161 9.86 1.69 13.97
C PRO A 161 10.03 2.90 14.90
N GLU A 162 11.22 3.08 15.48
CA GLU A 162 11.60 4.27 16.25
C GLU A 162 11.40 5.58 15.48
N LEU A 163 11.42 5.55 14.14
CA LEU A 163 11.21 6.74 13.31
C LEU A 163 9.83 7.38 13.52
N LEU A 164 8.76 6.61 13.80
CA LEU A 164 7.46 7.23 14.11
C LEU A 164 7.39 7.81 15.53
N HIS A 165 8.35 7.49 16.39
CA HIS A 165 8.44 7.99 17.75
C HIS A 165 9.34 9.24 17.86
N GLN A 166 9.94 9.68 16.75
CA GLN A 166 10.76 10.88 16.67
C GLN A 166 10.03 12.01 15.92
N PRO A 167 10.07 13.26 16.41
CA PRO A 167 9.30 14.38 15.84
C PRO A 167 9.50 14.60 14.34
N ASP A 168 10.74 14.70 13.86
CA ASP A 168 11.05 15.06 12.47
C ASP A 168 10.60 13.97 11.48
N SER A 169 10.94 12.70 11.75
CA SER A 169 10.53 11.59 10.90
C SER A 169 9.03 11.30 10.98
N ALA A 170 8.38 11.56 12.11
CA ALA A 170 6.93 11.46 12.21
C ALA A 170 6.19 12.54 11.40
N PHE A 171 6.70 13.77 11.40
CA PHE A 171 6.16 14.82 10.53
C PHE A 171 6.39 14.46 9.05
N LYS A 172 7.57 13.94 8.73
CA LYS A 172 7.90 13.46 7.38
C LYS A 172 6.96 12.37 6.90
N ALA A 173 6.71 11.35 7.73
CA ALA A 173 5.74 10.30 7.44
C ALA A 173 4.33 10.86 7.20
N ALA A 174 3.94 11.90 7.95
CA ALA A 174 2.61 12.51 7.80
C ALA A 174 2.42 13.22 6.46
N TRP A 175 3.38 14.05 6.04
CA TRP A 175 3.25 14.73 4.75
C TRP A 175 3.47 13.78 3.57
N LEU A 176 4.33 12.75 3.71
CA LEU A 176 4.48 11.70 2.68
C LEU A 176 3.20 10.90 2.49
N PHE A 177 2.52 10.56 3.58
CA PHE A 177 1.22 9.90 3.50
C PHE A 177 0.18 10.80 2.82
N TRP A 178 0.16 12.09 3.17
CA TRP A 178 -0.72 13.06 2.54
C TRP A 178 -0.48 13.15 1.03
N SER A 179 0.78 13.09 0.59
CA SER A 179 1.18 13.14 -0.81
C SER A 179 1.16 11.80 -1.54
N ASN A 180 0.86 10.70 -0.86
CA ASN A 180 0.93 9.35 -1.43
C ASN A 180 0.01 9.20 -2.65
N ASP A 181 -1.14 9.88 -2.63
CA ASP A 181 -2.01 10.04 -3.77
C ASP A 181 -2.76 11.38 -3.67
N ASP A 182 -3.24 11.89 -4.81
CA ASP A 182 -3.84 13.22 -4.88
C ASP A 182 -5.18 13.36 -4.14
N ARG A 183 -5.70 12.29 -3.51
CA ARG A 183 -7.02 12.33 -2.85
C ARG A 183 -7.06 13.32 -1.71
N ALA A 184 -5.99 13.45 -0.93
CA ALA A 184 -5.96 14.38 0.21
C ALA A 184 -5.98 15.84 -0.27
N ASN A 185 -5.18 16.15 -1.29
CA ASN A 185 -5.17 17.48 -1.92
C ASN A 185 -6.52 17.79 -2.59
N ASN A 186 -7.07 16.87 -3.38
CA ASN A 186 -8.36 17.06 -4.05
C ASN A 186 -9.50 17.29 -3.05
N ALA A 187 -9.52 16.54 -1.94
CA ALA A 187 -10.52 16.72 -0.89
C ALA A 187 -10.33 18.06 -0.16
N ALA A 188 -9.10 18.50 0.09
CA ALA A 188 -8.84 19.78 0.73
C ALA A 188 -9.17 20.97 -0.19
N ASP A 189 -8.86 20.87 -1.48
CA ASP A 189 -9.16 21.91 -2.47
C ASP A 189 -10.67 22.06 -2.69
N ALA A 190 -11.42 20.96 -2.58
CA ALA A 190 -12.89 20.97 -2.58
C ALA A 190 -13.50 21.41 -1.23
N ASP A 191 -12.67 21.69 -0.21
CA ASP A 191 -13.08 21.95 1.17
C ASP A 191 -13.95 20.82 1.77
N ASP A 192 -13.83 19.59 1.25
CA ASP A 192 -14.60 18.43 1.69
C ASP A 192 -13.97 17.81 2.94
N GLU A 193 -14.47 18.26 4.08
CA GLU A 193 -14.08 17.80 5.42
C GLU A 193 -14.22 16.28 5.61
N VAL A 194 -15.29 15.69 5.06
CA VAL A 194 -15.60 14.26 5.25
C VAL A 194 -14.67 13.41 4.40
N ALA A 195 -14.46 13.79 3.14
CA ALA A 195 -13.50 13.13 2.26
C ALA A 195 -12.09 13.23 2.83
N CYS A 196 -11.67 14.41 3.30
CA CYS A 196 -10.36 14.57 3.96
C CYS A 196 -10.20 13.61 5.14
N ARG A 197 -11.22 13.52 6.01
CA ARG A 197 -11.15 12.64 7.18
C ARG A 197 -11.09 11.16 6.79
N LYS A 198 -11.84 10.75 5.76
CA LYS A 198 -11.82 9.37 5.23
C LYS A 198 -10.46 9.01 4.62
N VAL A 199 -9.80 9.93 3.91
CA VAL A 199 -8.48 9.68 3.34
C VAL A 199 -7.44 9.42 4.43
N ILE A 200 -7.48 10.21 5.51
CA ILE A 200 -6.48 10.10 6.60
C ILE A 200 -6.78 8.95 7.57
N ASN A 201 -8.03 8.83 8.02
CA ASN A 201 -8.39 7.91 9.10
C ASN A 201 -9.10 6.63 8.62
N GLY A 202 -9.43 6.53 7.32
CA GLY A 202 -10.22 5.42 6.78
C GLY A 202 -11.72 5.49 7.11
N GLY A 203 -12.17 6.56 7.78
CA GLY A 203 -13.54 6.74 8.24
C GLY A 203 -13.81 8.16 8.74
N THR A 204 -14.80 8.33 9.61
CA THR A 204 -15.20 9.63 10.17
C THR A 204 -14.94 9.76 11.67
N ASN A 205 -14.16 8.86 12.27
CA ASN A 205 -13.82 8.94 13.69
C ASN A 205 -13.07 10.25 13.96
N GLY A 206 -13.44 11.01 14.98
CA GLY A 206 -12.80 12.28 15.30
C GLY A 206 -13.20 13.46 14.39
N LEU A 207 -14.23 13.32 13.55
CA LEU A 207 -14.67 14.39 12.62
C LEU A 207 -15.14 15.65 13.36
N ALA A 208 -15.76 15.51 14.54
CA ALA A 208 -16.21 16.67 15.33
C ALA A 208 -15.01 17.48 15.85
N GLU A 209 -14.00 16.81 16.39
CA GLU A 209 -12.75 17.40 16.84
C GLU A 209 -11.98 18.02 15.68
N TYR A 210 -11.96 17.35 14.52
CA TYR A 210 -11.38 17.87 13.29
C TYR A 210 -11.99 19.21 12.90
N ARG A 211 -13.32 19.31 12.90
CA ARG A 211 -14.05 20.56 12.60
C ARG A 211 -13.71 21.69 13.55
N VAL A 212 -13.49 21.38 14.83
CA VAL A 212 -13.07 22.39 15.82
C VAL A 212 -11.70 22.96 15.48
N TYR A 213 -10.73 22.12 15.10
CA TYR A 213 -9.42 22.58 14.66
C TYR A 213 -9.49 23.32 13.33
N LEU A 214 -10.25 22.81 12.35
CA LEU A 214 -10.40 23.43 11.05
C LEU A 214 -10.99 24.83 11.15
N LYS A 215 -12.02 25.02 11.98
CA LYS A 215 -12.61 26.35 12.25
C LYS A 215 -11.56 27.35 12.77
N LYS A 216 -10.67 26.93 13.67
CA LYS A 216 -9.57 27.78 14.17
C LYS A 216 -8.52 28.03 13.08
N ALA A 217 -8.17 26.99 12.33
CA ALA A 217 -7.19 27.06 11.26
C ALA A 217 -7.62 28.05 10.17
N ARG A 218 -8.92 28.10 9.81
CA ARG A 218 -9.48 29.09 8.88
C ARG A 218 -9.17 30.53 9.29
N THR A 219 -9.27 30.85 10.57
CA THR A 219 -8.91 32.20 11.07
C THR A 219 -7.41 32.44 11.06
N ILE A 220 -6.60 31.44 11.44
CA ILE A 220 -5.16 31.60 11.65
C ILE A 220 -4.37 31.63 10.33
N PHE A 221 -4.82 30.85 9.33
CA PHE A 221 -4.11 30.60 8.08
C PHE A 221 -4.81 31.19 6.85
N ALA A 222 -5.85 32.02 7.00
CA ALA A 222 -6.55 32.67 5.87
C ALA A 222 -5.59 33.40 4.91
N GLY A 223 -4.60 34.10 5.46
CA GLY A 223 -3.55 34.79 4.72
C GLY A 223 -2.25 34.00 4.59
N PHE A 224 -2.31 32.66 4.69
CA PHE A 224 -1.12 31.83 4.49
C PHE A 224 -0.53 32.11 3.11
N THR A 225 0.76 32.45 3.10
CA THR A 225 1.56 32.63 1.89
C THR A 225 2.67 31.59 1.89
N PRO A 226 2.82 30.83 0.79
CA PRO A 226 3.94 29.90 0.63
C PRO A 226 5.29 30.58 0.85
N SER A 227 6.32 29.78 1.10
CA SER A 227 7.68 30.23 1.39
C SER A 227 8.30 31.07 0.27
N GLY A 228 7.74 31.03 -0.96
CA GLY A 228 8.23 31.75 -2.13
C GLY A 228 9.33 30.99 -2.91
N GLU A 229 9.81 29.87 -2.38
CA GLU A 229 10.83 28.98 -2.97
C GLU A 229 10.28 28.05 -4.08
N LEU A 230 9.09 28.37 -4.61
CA LEU A 230 8.33 27.54 -5.56
C LEU A 230 8.36 28.07 -7.00
N ALA A 231 9.33 28.92 -7.36
CA ALA A 231 9.63 29.07 -8.79
C ALA A 231 10.25 27.75 -9.26
N PRO A 232 9.61 27.01 -10.19
CA PRO A 232 10.35 25.96 -10.87
C PRO A 232 11.45 26.69 -11.65
N GLU A 233 12.72 26.48 -11.29
CA GLU A 233 13.79 26.69 -12.26
C GLU A 233 13.36 25.92 -13.52
N PRO A 234 13.21 26.58 -14.70
CA PRO A 234 12.98 25.84 -15.92
C PRO A 234 14.11 24.82 -16.02
N TYR A 235 13.74 23.54 -16.12
CA TYR A 235 14.70 22.45 -16.22
C TYR A 235 15.52 22.66 -17.50
N THR A 236 16.65 23.34 -17.38
CA THR A 236 17.73 23.34 -18.36
C THR A 236 18.68 22.24 -17.94
N GLU A 237 18.87 21.26 -18.82
CA GLU A 237 19.92 20.26 -18.69
C GLU A 237 21.26 20.99 -18.47
N ALA A 238 21.78 20.90 -17.25
CA ALA A 238 23.15 21.29 -16.95
C ALA A 238 23.81 20.11 -16.22
N ALA A 239 24.96 19.71 -16.78
CA ALA A 239 25.79 18.58 -16.46
C ALA A 239 26.25 18.53 -14.98
N PRO A 240 26.72 17.36 -14.48
CA PRO A 240 26.80 17.07 -13.07
C PRO A 240 28.00 17.77 -12.42
N GLN A 241 27.77 18.40 -11.28
CA GLN A 241 28.83 18.67 -10.31
C GLN A 241 28.67 17.71 -9.14
N ALA A 242 29.72 16.91 -8.96
CA ALA A 242 30.00 16.17 -7.74
C ALA A 242 30.01 17.15 -6.57
N ASP A 243 29.39 16.74 -5.46
CA ASP A 243 29.83 16.91 -4.07
C ASP A 243 28.63 16.82 -3.13
N GLY A 244 28.54 15.70 -2.40
CA GLY A 244 27.80 15.53 -1.14
C GLY A 244 26.33 15.97 -1.12
N VAL A 245 25.42 15.13 -1.61
CA VAL A 245 23.99 15.49 -1.76
C VAL A 245 23.20 15.28 -0.46
N ALA A 246 22.66 16.39 0.06
CA ALA A 246 21.57 16.37 1.03
C ALA A 246 20.26 15.88 0.38
N TYR A 247 19.60 14.91 1.02
CA TYR A 247 18.33 14.30 0.62
C TYR A 247 17.24 15.35 0.33
N ARG A 248 16.72 15.38 -0.89
CA ARG A 248 15.57 16.22 -1.30
C ARG A 248 14.39 15.29 -1.58
N PRO A 249 13.23 15.41 -0.91
CA PRO A 249 12.16 14.44 -1.09
C PRO A 249 11.46 14.46 -2.45
N GLY A 250 11.49 15.59 -3.17
CA GLY A 250 11.11 15.64 -4.58
C GLY A 250 12.13 14.94 -5.49
N ALA A 251 13.41 14.89 -5.07
CA ALA A 251 14.41 14.07 -5.72
C ALA A 251 14.04 12.60 -5.56
N VAL A 252 13.62 12.11 -4.39
CA VAL A 252 13.24 10.68 -4.24
C VAL A 252 12.06 10.26 -5.13
N TYR A 253 11.04 11.10 -5.30
CA TYR A 253 9.94 10.81 -6.23
C TYR A 253 10.42 10.77 -7.69
N LEU A 254 11.20 11.78 -8.11
CA LEU A 254 11.80 11.82 -9.45
C LEU A 254 12.83 10.70 -9.65
N GLU A 255 13.52 10.29 -8.59
CA GLU A 255 14.56 9.28 -8.56
C GLU A 255 13.95 7.89 -8.70
N VAL A 256 12.88 7.58 -7.97
CA VAL A 256 12.10 6.35 -8.18
C VAL A 256 11.54 6.31 -9.59
N LYS A 257 10.97 7.42 -10.08
CA LYS A 257 10.46 7.50 -11.45
C LYS A 257 11.56 7.30 -12.49
N SER A 258 12.74 7.88 -12.29
CA SER A 258 13.89 7.72 -13.19
C SER A 258 14.40 6.29 -13.22
N VAL A 259 14.43 5.61 -12.07
CA VAL A 259 14.76 4.19 -11.97
C VAL A 259 13.72 3.34 -12.69
N GLN A 260 12.42 3.63 -12.52
CA GLN A 260 11.34 2.93 -13.23
C GLN A 260 11.47 3.10 -14.75
N LEU A 261 11.75 4.31 -15.23
CA LEU A 261 11.96 4.58 -16.66
C LEU A 261 13.19 3.86 -17.22
N ALA A 262 14.34 3.96 -16.55
CA ALA A 262 15.56 3.30 -16.99
C ALA A 262 15.40 1.78 -17.06
N LEU A 263 14.75 1.18 -16.06
CA LEU A 263 14.45 -0.24 -16.06
C LEU A 263 13.48 -0.63 -17.17
N LEU A 264 12.44 0.16 -17.41
CA LEU A 264 11.46 -0.10 -18.48
C LEU A 264 12.13 -0.04 -19.86
N GLU A 265 12.99 0.96 -20.10
CA GLU A 265 13.76 1.12 -21.34
C GLU A 265 14.70 -0.07 -21.58
N MET A 266 15.27 -0.64 -20.52
CA MET A 266 16.10 -1.86 -20.58
C MET A 266 15.27 -3.16 -20.69
N GLY A 267 13.94 -3.10 -20.74
CA GLY A 267 13.06 -4.27 -20.89
C GLY A 267 12.62 -4.93 -19.58
N TYR A 268 12.77 -4.27 -18.43
CA TYR A 268 12.28 -4.73 -17.13
C TYR A 268 10.86 -4.22 -16.84
N SER A 269 9.89 -4.68 -17.62
CA SER A 269 8.47 -4.29 -17.49
C SER A 269 7.79 -4.73 -16.19
N SER A 270 8.42 -5.62 -15.41
CA SER A 270 7.96 -5.96 -14.05
C SER A 270 8.02 -4.79 -13.07
N VAL A 271 8.71 -3.69 -13.44
CA VAL A 271 8.79 -2.46 -12.67
C VAL A 271 7.46 -1.68 -12.62
N GLY A 272 6.55 -1.97 -13.55
CA GLY A 272 5.24 -1.31 -13.67
C GLY A 272 5.31 0.05 -14.37
N GLU A 273 4.21 0.80 -14.31
CA GLU A 273 4.14 2.16 -14.86
C GLU A 273 5.13 3.09 -14.15
N PRO A 274 5.84 3.98 -14.87
CA PRO A 274 6.79 4.93 -14.29
C PRO A 274 6.06 6.09 -13.60
N ASP A 275 5.42 5.79 -12.48
CA ASP A 275 4.54 6.68 -11.72
C ASP A 275 5.24 7.38 -10.55
N GLY A 276 6.52 7.10 -10.32
CA GLY A 276 7.34 7.61 -9.23
C GLY A 276 7.01 7.03 -7.86
N LYS A 277 6.18 5.98 -7.80
CA LYS A 277 5.80 5.34 -6.55
C LYS A 277 6.71 4.17 -6.23
N TRP A 278 7.08 4.09 -4.97
CA TRP A 278 7.76 2.91 -4.44
C TRP A 278 6.74 1.80 -4.17
N GLY A 279 6.98 0.60 -4.66
CA GLY A 279 6.04 -0.50 -4.53
C GLY A 279 6.65 -1.86 -4.85
N GLY A 280 5.84 -2.92 -4.74
CA GLY A 280 6.28 -4.30 -5.03
C GLY A 280 6.77 -4.50 -6.46
N MET A 281 6.17 -3.81 -7.43
CA MET A 281 6.61 -3.82 -8.84
C MET A 281 7.98 -3.15 -8.99
N THR A 282 8.16 -1.94 -8.45
CA THR A 282 9.45 -1.23 -8.43
C THR A 282 10.56 -2.08 -7.78
N LYS A 283 10.29 -2.69 -6.62
CA LYS A 283 11.21 -3.61 -5.95
C LYS A 283 11.53 -4.83 -6.81
N GLY A 284 10.53 -5.40 -7.49
CA GLY A 284 10.68 -6.55 -8.38
C GLY A 284 11.51 -6.25 -9.63
N GLY A 285 11.31 -5.08 -10.25
CA GLY A 285 12.12 -4.61 -11.39
C GLY A 285 13.58 -4.41 -11.00
N ILE A 286 13.84 -3.73 -9.88
CA ILE A 286 15.20 -3.53 -9.35
C ILE A 286 15.86 -4.88 -9.03
N ALA A 287 15.14 -5.79 -8.36
CA ALA A 287 15.67 -7.11 -8.03
C ALA A 287 16.04 -7.92 -9.29
N ALA A 288 15.20 -7.87 -10.33
CA ALA A 288 15.47 -8.54 -11.60
C ALA A 288 16.71 -7.97 -12.30
N PHE A 289 16.84 -6.64 -12.37
CA PHE A 289 18.01 -5.98 -12.94
C PHE A 289 19.29 -6.34 -12.19
N LYS A 290 19.27 -6.26 -10.86
CA LYS A 290 20.41 -6.63 -10.02
C LYS A 290 20.80 -8.09 -10.22
N ASN A 291 19.83 -9.01 -10.30
CA ASN A 291 20.08 -10.41 -10.56
C ASN A 291 20.78 -10.64 -11.92
N ASP A 292 20.27 -10.03 -12.98
CA ASP A 292 20.80 -10.21 -14.34
C ASP A 292 22.21 -9.60 -14.48
N ARG A 293 22.48 -8.51 -13.78
CA ARG A 293 23.80 -7.84 -13.70
C ARG A 293 24.73 -8.41 -12.62
N LYS A 294 24.28 -9.45 -11.88
CA LYS A 294 25.02 -10.09 -10.77
C LYS A 294 25.46 -9.09 -9.68
N LEU A 295 24.58 -8.16 -9.33
CA LEU A 295 24.78 -7.14 -8.31
C LEU A 295 24.18 -7.59 -6.98
N ASP A 296 24.96 -7.53 -5.91
CA ASP A 296 24.53 -7.93 -4.57
C ASP A 296 23.71 -6.87 -3.83
N GLY A 297 23.03 -7.29 -2.77
CA GLY A 297 22.30 -6.41 -1.85
C GLY A 297 20.81 -6.21 -2.16
N PRO A 298 20.06 -5.57 -1.25
CA PRO A 298 18.61 -5.47 -1.36
C PRO A 298 18.15 -4.60 -2.54
N PRO A 299 16.88 -4.75 -3.00
CA PRO A 299 16.30 -3.92 -4.05
C PRO A 299 15.84 -2.58 -3.46
N VAL A 300 16.79 -1.67 -3.28
CA VAL A 300 16.61 -0.31 -2.79
C VAL A 300 17.17 0.68 -3.81
N VAL A 301 16.67 1.92 -3.80
CA VAL A 301 17.22 3.00 -4.62
C VAL A 301 18.35 3.67 -3.83
N ASP A 302 19.58 3.30 -4.17
CA ASP A 302 20.81 3.82 -3.59
C ASP A 302 21.79 4.27 -4.69
N ASP A 303 22.91 4.87 -4.29
CA ASP A 303 23.92 5.37 -5.24
C ASP A 303 24.55 4.24 -6.07
N ALA A 304 24.65 3.04 -5.50
CA ALA A 304 25.20 1.87 -6.18
C ALA A 304 24.27 1.39 -7.31
N LEU A 305 22.96 1.31 -7.06
CA LEU A 305 21.98 0.99 -8.09
C LEU A 305 21.98 2.05 -9.19
N LYS A 306 22.01 3.34 -8.84
CA LYS A 306 22.03 4.43 -9.83
C LYS A 306 23.28 4.37 -10.71
N ALA A 307 24.45 4.18 -10.12
CA ALA A 307 25.69 4.00 -10.89
C ALA A 307 25.61 2.77 -11.79
N ALA A 308 25.03 1.67 -11.31
CA ALA A 308 24.86 0.45 -12.09
C ALA A 308 23.88 0.60 -13.25
N LEU A 309 22.79 1.36 -13.06
CA LEU A 309 21.83 1.70 -14.12
C LEU A 309 22.46 2.63 -15.15
N GLN A 310 23.19 3.66 -14.73
CA GLN A 310 23.90 4.55 -15.65
C GLN A 310 24.91 3.77 -16.51
N ALA A 311 25.73 2.92 -15.89
CA ALA A 311 26.67 2.07 -16.63
C ALA A 311 25.95 1.14 -17.61
N ALA A 312 24.80 0.57 -17.23
CA ALA A 312 23.99 -0.27 -18.12
C ALA A 312 23.43 0.54 -19.31
N THR A 313 23.01 1.78 -19.09
CA THR A 313 22.57 2.68 -20.18
C THR A 313 23.73 3.00 -21.12
N ASP A 314 24.90 3.34 -20.59
CA ASP A 314 26.09 3.67 -21.38
C ASP A 314 26.58 2.46 -22.21
N GLU A 315 26.39 1.25 -21.68
CA GLU A 315 26.68 -0.02 -22.36
C GLU A 315 25.62 -0.41 -23.41
N GLY A 316 24.48 0.30 -23.48
CA GLY A 316 23.34 -0.10 -24.32
C GLY A 316 22.70 -1.42 -23.88
N TRP A 317 22.76 -1.73 -22.58
CA TRP A 317 22.27 -2.98 -22.02
C TRP A 317 20.78 -3.15 -22.26
N THR A 318 20.40 -4.32 -22.76
CA THR A 318 19.01 -4.75 -22.82
C THR A 318 18.89 -6.06 -22.06
N ARG A 319 17.75 -6.26 -21.39
CA ARG A 319 17.53 -7.45 -20.58
C ARG A 319 17.72 -8.73 -21.42
N PRO A 320 18.61 -9.65 -21.02
CA PRO A 320 18.79 -10.89 -21.74
C PRO A 320 17.56 -11.78 -21.57
N ILE A 321 16.84 -12.04 -22.67
CA ILE A 321 15.75 -13.02 -22.68
C ILE A 321 16.39 -14.40 -22.86
N ALA A 322 16.24 -15.26 -21.86
CA ALA A 322 16.70 -16.65 -21.96
C ALA A 322 16.04 -17.34 -23.18
N PRO A 323 16.79 -18.08 -24.01
CA PRO A 323 16.25 -18.73 -25.22
C PRO A 323 14.99 -19.56 -24.95
N GLU A 324 14.94 -20.20 -23.78
CA GLU A 324 13.83 -21.04 -23.33
C GLU A 324 12.56 -20.24 -23.02
N ARG A 325 12.67 -18.93 -22.76
CA ARG A 325 11.51 -18.02 -22.61
C ARG A 325 11.01 -17.50 -23.94
N ARG A 326 11.92 -17.13 -24.85
CA ARG A 326 11.58 -16.64 -26.20
C ARG A 326 10.82 -17.70 -27.00
N ASP A 327 11.23 -18.95 -26.86
CA ASP A 327 10.70 -20.07 -27.64
C ASP A 327 9.63 -20.87 -26.87
N ALA A 328 9.21 -20.38 -25.68
CA ALA A 328 8.25 -21.06 -24.81
C ALA A 328 6.87 -21.20 -25.47
N THR A 329 6.36 -22.42 -25.51
CA THR A 329 5.05 -22.72 -26.09
C THR A 329 3.91 -22.54 -25.09
N PRO A 330 2.68 -22.24 -25.53
CA PRO A 330 1.50 -22.22 -24.66
C PRO A 330 1.29 -23.52 -23.87
N GLU A 331 1.79 -24.64 -24.37
CA GLU A 331 1.79 -25.96 -23.73
C GLU A 331 2.67 -26.01 -22.48
N GLU A 332 3.85 -25.39 -22.54
CA GLU A 332 4.82 -25.35 -21.45
C GLU A 332 4.48 -24.30 -20.38
N LEU A 333 3.71 -23.27 -20.75
CA LEU A 333 3.31 -22.17 -19.86
C LEU A 333 2.01 -22.41 -19.10
N ALA A 334 1.18 -23.35 -19.57
CA ALA A 334 -0.09 -23.70 -18.93
C ALA A 334 0.02 -24.01 -17.42
N PRO A 335 1.03 -24.75 -16.91
CA PRO A 335 1.13 -24.99 -15.46
C PRO A 335 1.64 -23.79 -14.65
N LYS A 336 2.25 -22.77 -15.29
CA LYS A 336 2.87 -21.61 -14.61
C LYS A 336 1.96 -20.38 -14.61
N LEU A 337 1.11 -20.23 -15.62
CA LEU A 337 0.23 -19.08 -15.80
C LEU A 337 -1.24 -19.50 -15.66
N PRO A 338 -1.95 -19.05 -14.60
CA PRO A 338 -3.34 -19.42 -14.35
C PRO A 338 -4.28 -19.09 -15.51
N GLU A 339 -3.96 -18.03 -16.26
CA GLU A 339 -4.73 -17.57 -17.43
C GLU A 339 -4.56 -18.49 -18.64
N VAL A 340 -3.37 -19.05 -18.85
CA VAL A 340 -3.11 -20.05 -19.92
C VAL A 340 -3.78 -21.38 -19.56
N ALA A 341 -3.75 -21.78 -18.28
CA ALA A 341 -4.52 -22.93 -17.78
C ALA A 341 -6.05 -22.74 -17.91
N ALA A 342 -6.56 -21.57 -17.51
CA ALA A 342 -7.96 -21.22 -17.59
C ALA A 342 -8.45 -21.20 -19.05
N SER A 343 -7.64 -20.65 -19.98
CA SER A 343 -7.94 -20.67 -21.40
C SER A 343 -7.99 -22.09 -21.97
N LYS A 344 -7.07 -23.00 -21.58
CA LYS A 344 -7.14 -24.41 -22.00
C LYS A 344 -8.34 -25.15 -21.42
N LYS A 345 -8.72 -24.86 -20.18
CA LYS A 345 -9.93 -25.42 -19.57
C LYS A 345 -11.18 -24.90 -20.28
N ALA A 346 -11.22 -23.61 -20.63
CA ALA A 346 -12.30 -23.00 -21.40
C ALA A 346 -12.36 -23.52 -22.85
N GLU A 347 -11.22 -23.72 -23.53
CA GLU A 347 -11.12 -24.34 -24.85
C GLU A 347 -11.57 -25.81 -24.82
N ARG A 348 -11.17 -26.61 -23.81
CA ARG A 348 -11.65 -27.99 -23.66
C ARG A 348 -13.12 -28.06 -23.33
N VAL A 349 -13.61 -27.22 -22.41
CA VAL A 349 -15.04 -27.12 -22.09
C VAL A 349 -15.85 -26.65 -23.30
N GLY A 350 -15.32 -25.69 -24.07
CA GLY A 350 -15.92 -25.21 -25.33
C GLY A 350 -15.90 -26.25 -26.44
N PHE A 351 -14.81 -27.02 -26.59
CA PHE A 351 -14.70 -28.14 -27.51
C PHE A 351 -15.71 -29.24 -27.14
N TRP A 352 -15.79 -29.65 -25.88
CA TRP A 352 -16.80 -30.62 -25.42
C TRP A 352 -18.23 -30.09 -25.48
N ALA A 353 -18.46 -28.79 -25.27
CA ALA A 353 -19.76 -28.14 -25.46
C ALA A 353 -20.17 -28.08 -26.94
N SER A 354 -19.22 -27.88 -27.86
CA SER A 354 -19.45 -27.93 -29.31
C SER A 354 -19.68 -29.35 -29.85
N VAL A 355 -19.05 -30.37 -29.23
CA VAL A 355 -19.27 -31.79 -29.53
C VAL A 355 -20.58 -32.29 -28.92
N GLY A 356 -21.00 -31.75 -27.77
CA GLY A 356 -22.25 -32.08 -27.07
C GLY A 356 -23.54 -31.69 -27.81
N GLY A 357 -23.46 -30.79 -28.80
CA GLY A 357 -24.58 -30.46 -29.68
C GLY A 357 -24.84 -31.46 -30.80
N ALA A 358 -23.91 -32.40 -31.07
CA ALA A 358 -23.97 -33.32 -32.21
C ALA A 358 -24.06 -34.82 -31.83
N PHE A 359 -24.22 -35.16 -30.55
CA PHE A 359 -24.02 -36.55 -30.08
C PHE A 359 -25.18 -37.10 -29.24
N ALA A 360 -26.43 -36.79 -29.60
CA ALA A 360 -27.62 -37.39 -28.96
C ALA A 360 -27.80 -38.90 -29.26
N THR A 361 -27.03 -39.48 -30.19
CA THR A 361 -27.22 -40.87 -30.66
C THR A 361 -26.16 -41.87 -30.16
N ALA A 362 -25.08 -41.44 -29.54
CA ALA A 362 -23.98 -42.34 -29.15
C ALA A 362 -23.73 -42.44 -27.64
N CYS A 363 -24.58 -41.82 -26.83
CA CYS A 363 -24.62 -42.03 -25.37
C CYS A 363 -25.23 -43.39 -24.95
N SER A 364 -25.86 -44.15 -25.84
CA SER A 364 -26.40 -45.47 -25.46
C SER A 364 -25.29 -46.52 -25.24
N ALA A 365 -24.16 -46.39 -25.93
CA ALA A 365 -23.06 -47.37 -25.86
C ALA A 365 -22.07 -47.10 -24.72
N LEU A 366 -22.07 -45.89 -24.13
CA LEU A 366 -21.17 -45.52 -23.03
C LEU A 366 -21.79 -45.73 -21.64
N VAL A 367 -23.11 -45.93 -21.57
CA VAL A 367 -23.86 -46.14 -20.32
C VAL A 367 -23.74 -47.59 -19.82
N SER A 368 -23.33 -48.53 -20.66
CA SER A 368 -23.08 -49.93 -20.26
C SER A 368 -21.64 -50.21 -19.81
N SER A 369 -20.70 -49.28 -19.98
CA SER A 369 -19.29 -49.46 -19.58
C SER A 369 -18.91 -48.81 -18.24
N LEU A 370 -19.88 -48.22 -17.54
CA LEU A 370 -19.68 -47.62 -16.23
C LEU A 370 -20.54 -48.36 -15.21
N GLY A 371 -19.93 -49.34 -14.54
CA GLY A 371 -20.47 -49.93 -13.32
C GLY A 371 -20.49 -48.93 -12.16
N ASP A 372 -21.49 -49.11 -11.30
CA ASP A 372 -21.67 -48.62 -9.92
C ASP A 372 -21.36 -47.14 -9.62
N ALA A 373 -22.07 -46.22 -10.30
CA ALA A 373 -22.20 -44.83 -9.84
C ALA A 373 -23.51 -44.15 -10.31
N VAL A 374 -24.68 -44.79 -10.14
CA VAL A 374 -25.96 -44.35 -10.74
C VAL A 374 -27.01 -43.82 -9.74
N GLU A 375 -26.64 -43.39 -8.52
CA GLU A 375 -27.64 -42.85 -7.58
C GLU A 375 -27.83 -41.31 -7.61
N TRP A 376 -26.94 -40.55 -8.26
CA TRP A 376 -27.01 -39.09 -8.24
C TRP A 376 -27.73 -38.43 -9.45
N LEU A 377 -28.07 -39.21 -10.49
CA LEU A 377 -28.68 -38.69 -11.73
C LEU A 377 -30.21 -38.88 -11.82
N SER A 378 -30.83 -39.43 -10.77
CA SER A 378 -32.29 -39.56 -10.66
C SER A 378 -33.06 -38.23 -10.79
N PRO A 379 -32.54 -37.04 -10.42
CA PRO A 379 -33.29 -35.79 -10.55
C PRO A 379 -33.36 -35.21 -11.97
N LEU A 380 -32.54 -35.70 -12.91
CA LEU A 380 -32.44 -35.13 -14.27
C LEU A 380 -33.42 -35.76 -15.27
N LYS A 381 -34.00 -36.93 -14.96
CA LYS A 381 -34.97 -37.61 -15.84
C LYS A 381 -36.34 -36.91 -15.88
N THR A 382 -36.71 -36.21 -14.81
CA THR A 382 -38.01 -35.54 -14.71
C THR A 382 -38.00 -34.10 -15.20
N PHE A 383 -36.82 -33.49 -15.41
CA PHE A 383 -36.70 -32.12 -15.91
C PHE A 383 -36.65 -32.02 -17.45
N ALA A 384 -36.38 -33.14 -18.13
CA ALA A 384 -36.19 -33.18 -19.59
C ALA A 384 -37.47 -33.40 -20.41
N GLY A 385 -38.63 -33.59 -19.77
CA GLY A 385 -39.89 -33.95 -20.45
C GLY A 385 -40.69 -32.79 -21.06
N ASP A 386 -40.55 -31.57 -20.53
CA ASP A 386 -41.56 -30.51 -20.74
C ASP A 386 -41.08 -29.25 -21.48
N VAL A 387 -39.89 -29.28 -22.09
CA VAL A 387 -39.34 -28.10 -22.79
C VAL A 387 -39.43 -28.28 -24.31
N PRO A 388 -40.22 -27.43 -25.02
CA PRO A 388 -40.35 -27.51 -26.48
C PRO A 388 -39.01 -27.37 -27.23
N TRP A 389 -38.79 -28.21 -28.24
CA TRP A 389 -37.51 -28.37 -28.94
C TRP A 389 -36.95 -27.08 -29.59
N PHE A 390 -37.79 -26.10 -29.93
CA PHE A 390 -37.36 -24.82 -30.50
C PHE A 390 -36.75 -23.85 -29.47
N VAL A 391 -37.03 -24.02 -28.17
CA VAL A 391 -36.38 -23.27 -27.08
C VAL A 391 -34.89 -23.63 -27.00
N TRP A 392 -34.53 -24.85 -27.38
CA TRP A 392 -33.14 -25.30 -27.46
C TRP A 392 -32.39 -24.70 -28.66
N ILE A 393 -33.07 -24.36 -29.77
CA ILE A 393 -32.45 -23.68 -30.92
C ILE A 393 -32.14 -22.21 -30.60
N GLY A 394 -33.04 -21.53 -29.89
CA GLY A 394 -32.78 -20.17 -29.39
C GLY A 394 -31.68 -20.12 -28.33
N GLY A 395 -31.65 -21.11 -27.42
CA GLY A 395 -30.59 -21.26 -26.42
C GLY A 395 -29.22 -21.61 -27.02
N ALA A 396 -29.18 -22.41 -28.10
CA ALA A 396 -27.95 -22.80 -28.77
C ALA A 396 -27.29 -21.63 -29.52
N LEU A 397 -28.05 -20.70 -30.11
CA LEU A 397 -27.49 -19.54 -30.80
C LEU A 397 -26.92 -18.49 -29.84
N ILE A 398 -27.63 -18.23 -28.72
CA ILE A 398 -27.15 -17.33 -27.65
C ILE A 398 -25.94 -17.95 -26.94
N GLY A 399 -26.01 -19.25 -26.64
CA GLY A 399 -24.89 -20.01 -26.08
C GLY A 399 -23.66 -20.01 -26.98
N SER A 400 -23.83 -20.24 -28.28
CA SER A 400 -22.71 -20.25 -29.25
C SER A 400 -22.08 -18.87 -29.41
N GLY A 401 -22.87 -17.79 -29.39
CA GLY A 401 -22.35 -16.41 -29.43
C GLY A 401 -21.57 -16.03 -28.18
N VAL A 402 -22.06 -16.42 -26.99
CA VAL A 402 -21.36 -16.21 -25.72
C VAL A 402 -20.09 -17.07 -25.64
N ILE A 403 -20.14 -18.33 -26.09
CA ILE A 403 -18.98 -19.23 -26.14
C ILE A 403 -17.94 -18.72 -27.15
N TYR A 404 -18.35 -18.26 -28.33
CA TYR A 404 -17.45 -17.66 -29.31
C TYR A 404 -16.81 -16.38 -28.77
N TYR A 405 -17.59 -15.51 -28.13
CA TYR A 405 -17.09 -14.27 -27.51
C TYR A 405 -16.10 -14.55 -26.38
N VAL A 406 -16.43 -15.49 -25.49
CA VAL A 406 -15.56 -15.90 -24.37
C VAL A 406 -14.32 -16.62 -24.88
N SER A 407 -14.43 -17.48 -25.89
CA SER A 407 -13.30 -18.17 -26.52
C SER A 407 -12.36 -17.19 -27.23
N ARG A 408 -12.91 -16.18 -27.93
CA ARG A 408 -12.12 -15.12 -28.58
C ARG A 408 -11.41 -14.24 -27.56
N LYS A 409 -12.11 -13.78 -26.52
CA LYS A 409 -11.54 -13.00 -25.40
C LYS A 409 -10.48 -13.79 -24.62
N SER A 410 -10.69 -15.09 -24.44
CA SER A 410 -9.75 -16.00 -23.79
C SER A 410 -8.52 -16.25 -24.65
N GLY A 411 -8.68 -16.38 -25.97
CA GLY A 411 -7.57 -16.49 -26.91
C GLY A 411 -6.73 -15.22 -27.00
N GLU A 412 -7.37 -14.05 -27.00
CA GLU A 412 -6.70 -12.74 -26.92
C GLU A 412 -5.89 -12.62 -25.61
N ALA A 413 -6.47 -13.02 -24.47
CA ALA A 413 -5.79 -13.01 -23.17
C ALA A 413 -4.65 -14.03 -23.08
N LYS A 414 -4.82 -15.23 -23.65
CA LYS A 414 -3.78 -16.27 -23.75
C LYS A 414 -2.60 -15.78 -24.60
N ASN A 415 -2.86 -15.22 -25.78
CA ASN A 415 -1.81 -14.71 -26.65
C ASN A 415 -1.10 -13.53 -25.97
N ALA A 416 -1.83 -12.60 -25.35
CA ALA A 416 -1.23 -11.52 -24.57
C ALA A 416 -0.38 -12.03 -23.39
N ALA A 417 -0.81 -13.08 -22.69
CA ALA A 417 -0.07 -13.67 -21.57
C ALA A 417 1.19 -14.44 -22.02
N VAL A 418 1.12 -15.12 -23.16
CA VAL A 418 2.26 -15.83 -23.78
C VAL A 418 3.27 -14.82 -24.32
N THR A 419 2.81 -13.80 -25.04
CA THR A 419 3.64 -12.69 -25.52
C THR A 419 4.30 -11.95 -24.34
N ALA A 420 3.53 -11.61 -23.29
CA ALA A 420 4.09 -10.98 -22.09
C ALA A 420 5.11 -11.86 -21.34
N TYR A 421 4.98 -13.19 -21.39
CA TYR A 421 5.99 -14.10 -20.83
C TYR A 421 7.24 -14.19 -21.71
N GLN A 422 7.06 -14.30 -23.04
CA GLN A 422 8.13 -14.36 -24.03
C GLN A 422 8.95 -13.05 -24.07
N GLU A 423 8.30 -11.91 -23.84
CA GLU A 423 8.91 -10.58 -23.73
C GLU A 423 9.42 -10.24 -22.32
N GLY A 424 9.24 -11.15 -21.35
CA GLY A 424 9.78 -11.00 -19.99
C GLY A 424 8.97 -10.10 -19.04
N ALA A 425 7.81 -9.60 -19.46
CA ALA A 425 6.85 -8.83 -18.66
C ALA A 425 6.13 -9.64 -17.58
N ARG A 426 6.25 -10.98 -17.62
CA ARG A 426 5.68 -11.89 -16.64
C ARG A 426 6.72 -12.94 -16.21
N THR A 427 6.81 -13.21 -14.91
CA THR A 427 7.78 -14.16 -14.32
C THR A 427 7.23 -15.57 -14.21
#